data_AF-A0A545U5W4-F1
#
_entry.id   AF-A0A545U5W4-F1
#
_cell.length_a   1.000
_cell.length_b   1.000
_cell.length_c   1.000
_cell.angle_alpha   90.00
_cell.angle_beta   90.00
_cell.angle_gamma   90.00
#
_symmetry.space_group_name_H-M   'P 1'
#
loop_
_entity.id
_entity.type
_entity.pdbx_description
1 polymer ?
#
loop_
_entity_poly.entity_id
_entity_poly.type
_entity_poly.pdbx_seq_one_letter_code
_entity_poly.pdbx_strand_id
1 'polypeptide(L)'
;MHFLKKIKLVTAFLVFSIFPLNLWAVELSKHEWKFIESYLPMAAKSNHFSEVVAGIIIANQTGHLNQLELLYSRARAIGYENKLWVDHEIKSCLIAKENKNCDLELLISQLKKLDSENALPYVYSALFRAKNREWSLALADLEKAASRKKYDDYYFKRFSLLLEVLKNSDFPTEYLHTASIKLAHYMVVQPYKKLMDLCNAQAKLSRDWKVTCIQLGELLESEGTIFYANMVGFALQREALSNDEKDTKKLVKVKADREALNQWRINAVQILDFIEAKKKGPDSYYADLINLGERKAIENALKLITNKGL
;
A
#
# COMPACT_ATOMS: atom_id res chain seq x y z
N MET A 1 -33.08 -32.97 -0.28
CA MET A 1 -32.45 -32.00 -1.23
C MET A 1 -32.50 -30.55 -0.72
N HIS A 2 -32.27 -30.30 0.58
CA HIS A 2 -32.41 -28.96 1.19
C HIS A 2 -31.19 -28.48 2.00
N PHE A 3 -30.10 -29.27 2.06
CA PHE A 3 -28.95 -28.96 2.93
C PHE A 3 -27.79 -28.22 2.23
N LEU A 4 -27.75 -28.21 0.89
CA LEU A 4 -26.65 -27.60 0.11
C LEU A 4 -26.82 -26.11 -0.22
N LYS A 5 -27.95 -25.48 0.15
CA LYS A 5 -28.20 -24.05 -0.13
C LYS A 5 -27.78 -23.08 0.99
N LYS A 6 -27.45 -23.58 2.20
CA LYS A 6 -27.06 -22.70 3.34
C LYS A 6 -25.56 -22.43 3.48
N ILE A 7 -24.69 -23.18 2.80
CA ILE A 7 -23.22 -23.03 2.95
C ILE A 7 -22.66 -21.88 2.07
N LYS A 8 -23.35 -21.45 1.01
CA LYS A 8 -22.86 -20.36 0.14
C LYS A 8 -23.10 -18.94 0.68
N LEU A 9 -23.92 -18.76 1.72
CA LEU A 9 -24.18 -17.43 2.27
C LEU A 9 -23.18 -17.01 3.37
N VAL A 10 -22.49 -17.96 3.98
CA VAL A 10 -21.56 -17.68 5.10
C VAL A 10 -20.17 -17.26 4.58
N THR A 11 -19.76 -17.70 3.40
CA THR A 11 -18.45 -17.35 2.83
C THR A 11 -18.41 -15.95 2.22
N ALA A 12 -19.55 -15.40 1.77
CA ALA A 12 -19.62 -14.05 1.22
C ALA A 12 -19.53 -12.94 2.30
N PHE A 13 -19.90 -13.26 3.54
CA PHE A 13 -19.85 -12.31 4.67
C PHE A 13 -18.49 -12.27 5.37
N LEU A 14 -17.63 -13.28 5.18
CA LEU A 14 -16.30 -13.33 5.81
C LEU A 14 -15.23 -12.51 5.07
N VAL A 15 -15.46 -12.11 3.82
CA VAL A 15 -14.50 -11.30 3.05
C VAL A 15 -14.51 -9.81 3.45
N PHE A 16 -15.61 -9.34 4.06
CA PHE A 16 -15.71 -7.96 4.58
C PHE A 16 -15.57 -7.86 6.11
N SER A 17 -15.49 -8.98 6.83
CA SER A 17 -15.50 -9.01 8.30
C SER A 17 -14.11 -9.25 8.95
N ILE A 18 -13.06 -9.46 8.17
CA ILE A 18 -11.67 -9.58 8.68
C ILE A 18 -10.93 -8.23 8.68
N PHE A 19 -11.59 -7.15 8.24
CA PHE A 19 -11.08 -5.80 8.47
C PHE A 19 -12.06 -4.96 9.28
N PRO A 20 -12.25 -5.22 10.60
CA PRO A 20 -13.02 -4.32 11.44
C PRO A 20 -12.48 -2.90 11.33
N LEU A 21 -13.38 -1.92 11.30
CA LEU A 21 -13.11 -0.48 11.36
C LEU A 21 -12.24 -0.04 12.58
N ASN A 22 -11.89 -0.98 13.47
CA ASN A 22 -10.98 -0.84 14.61
C ASN A 22 -9.54 -1.34 14.36
N LEU A 23 -9.14 -1.64 13.12
CA LEU A 23 -7.77 -2.07 12.74
C LEU A 23 -6.67 -1.01 12.86
N TRP A 24 -6.93 0.11 13.51
CA TRP A 24 -6.00 1.23 13.59
C TRP A 24 -4.95 1.08 14.69
N ALA A 25 -5.15 0.18 15.65
CA ALA A 25 -4.12 -0.18 16.62
C ALA A 25 -3.45 -1.48 16.17
N VAL A 26 -2.36 -1.37 15.42
CA VAL A 26 -1.42 -2.48 15.31
C VAL A 26 -0.96 -2.79 16.73
N GLU A 27 -1.24 -4.01 17.21
CA GLU A 27 -0.81 -4.40 18.56
C GLU A 27 0.70 -4.52 18.58
N LEU A 28 1.33 -3.55 19.25
CA LEU A 28 2.77 -3.48 19.44
C LEU A 28 3.15 -4.21 20.74
N SER A 29 4.15 -5.05 20.65
CA SER A 29 4.81 -5.74 21.75
C SER A 29 5.57 -4.76 22.65
N LYS A 30 5.96 -5.24 23.83
CA LYS A 30 6.81 -4.50 24.77
C LYS A 30 8.14 -4.05 24.15
N HIS A 31 8.74 -4.88 23.29
CA HIS A 31 9.98 -4.52 22.59
C HIS A 31 9.77 -3.35 21.62
N GLU A 32 8.67 -3.40 20.86
CA GLU A 32 8.30 -2.34 19.93
C GLU A 32 8.04 -1.02 20.67
N TRP A 33 7.29 -1.02 21.77
CA TRP A 33 7.07 0.18 22.57
C TRP A 33 8.37 0.77 23.16
N LYS A 34 9.21 -0.07 23.77
CA LYS A 34 10.49 0.38 24.33
C LYS A 34 11.40 1.01 23.27
N PHE A 35 11.44 0.41 22.08
CA PHE A 35 12.17 0.97 20.95
C PHE A 35 11.59 2.33 20.54
N ILE A 36 10.27 2.45 20.39
CA ILE A 36 9.62 3.69 19.95
C ILE A 36 9.88 4.84 20.92
N GLU A 37 9.74 4.59 22.22
CA GLU A 37 9.97 5.58 23.28
C GLU A 37 11.41 6.13 23.28
N SER A 38 12.39 5.28 23.00
CA SER A 38 13.81 5.68 22.95
C SER A 38 14.20 6.28 21.60
N TYR A 39 13.63 5.77 20.50
CA TYR A 39 14.01 6.12 19.14
C TYR A 39 13.46 7.49 18.70
N LEU A 40 12.19 7.80 18.99
CA LEU A 40 11.56 9.03 18.49
C LEU A 40 12.29 10.32 18.94
N PRO A 41 12.68 10.49 20.22
CA PRO A 41 13.45 11.66 20.65
C PRO A 41 14.83 11.76 20.01
N MET A 42 15.48 10.62 19.76
CA MET A 42 16.78 10.55 19.08
C MET A 42 16.64 10.96 17.60
N ALA A 43 15.69 10.36 16.88
CA ALA A 43 15.42 10.64 15.48
C ALA A 43 15.07 12.12 15.26
N ALA A 44 14.32 12.76 16.16
CA ALA A 44 13.99 14.18 16.08
C ALA A 44 15.22 15.11 16.13
N LYS A 45 16.35 14.64 16.67
CA LYS A 45 17.62 15.38 16.74
C LYS A 45 18.62 14.96 15.66
N SER A 46 18.37 13.84 14.97
CA SER A 46 19.30 13.28 14.00
C SER A 46 19.51 14.16 12.77
N ASN A 47 20.72 14.15 12.22
CA ASN A 47 21.03 14.70 10.89
C ASN A 47 20.91 13.62 9.79
N HIS A 48 20.68 12.36 10.15
CA HIS A 48 20.54 11.26 9.19
C HIS A 48 19.10 11.21 8.68
N PHE A 49 18.97 11.40 7.37
CA PHE A 49 17.67 11.44 6.71
C PHE A 49 16.85 10.16 6.92
N SER A 50 17.50 8.99 6.84
CA SER A 50 16.88 7.68 7.08
C SER A 50 16.24 7.59 8.46
N GLU A 51 16.94 8.08 9.48
CA GLU A 51 16.47 8.04 10.86
C GLU A 51 15.24 8.92 11.07
N VAL A 52 15.27 10.13 10.49
CA VAL A 52 14.17 11.09 10.58
C VAL A 52 12.92 10.55 9.86
N VAL A 53 13.06 10.00 8.65
CA VAL A 53 11.91 9.42 7.92
C VAL A 53 11.34 8.20 8.62
N ALA A 54 12.19 7.31 9.16
CA ALA A 54 11.71 6.20 9.98
C ALA A 54 10.97 6.71 11.22
N GLY A 55 11.48 7.76 11.87
CA GLY A 55 10.82 8.40 13.00
C GLY A 55 9.44 8.94 12.64
N ILE A 56 9.29 9.58 11.49
CA ILE A 56 8.00 10.08 10.98
C ILE A 56 7.01 8.93 10.78
N ILE A 57 7.44 7.85 10.15
CA ILE A 57 6.59 6.66 9.90
C ILE A 57 6.11 6.08 11.24
N ILE A 58 7.04 5.89 12.19
CA ILE A 58 6.76 5.36 13.52
C ILE A 58 5.80 6.28 14.29
N ALA A 59 6.09 7.58 14.36
CA ALA A 59 5.30 8.54 15.13
C ALA A 59 3.86 8.63 14.62
N ASN A 60 3.66 8.61 13.30
CA ASN A 60 2.34 8.55 12.71
C ASN A 60 1.60 7.24 13.00
N GLN A 61 2.28 6.10 12.86
CA GLN A 61 1.68 4.78 13.12
C GLN A 61 1.26 4.62 14.59
N THR A 62 1.88 5.34 15.51
CA THR A 62 1.69 5.20 16.96
C THR A 62 0.98 6.38 17.62
N GLY A 63 0.63 7.43 16.87
CA GLY A 63 -0.10 8.59 17.39
C GLY A 63 0.75 9.55 18.24
N HIS A 64 2.08 9.54 18.11
CA HIS A 64 2.98 10.47 18.81
C HIS A 64 3.02 11.85 18.13
N LEU A 65 1.92 12.59 18.19
CA LEU A 65 1.74 13.84 17.44
C LEU A 65 2.78 14.92 17.78
N ASN A 66 3.20 15.02 19.04
CA ASN A 66 4.19 16.03 19.47
C ASN A 66 5.56 15.76 18.84
N GLN A 67 6.00 14.51 18.82
CA GLN A 67 7.25 14.10 18.19
C GLN A 67 7.16 14.24 16.67
N LEU A 68 5.99 13.98 16.09
CA LEU A 68 5.77 14.05 14.66
C LEU A 68 6.04 15.46 14.09
N GLU A 69 5.58 16.52 14.75
CA GLU A 69 5.82 17.90 14.28
C GLU A 69 7.31 18.30 14.36
N LEU A 70 8.03 17.82 15.38
CA LEU A 70 9.48 18.00 15.48
C LEU A 70 10.21 17.27 14.34
N LEU A 71 9.81 16.04 14.07
CA LEU A 71 10.38 15.21 13.01
C LEU A 71 10.10 15.79 11.62
N TYR A 72 8.90 16.34 11.37
CA TYR A 72 8.61 17.08 10.15
C TYR A 72 9.51 18.30 10.03
N SER A 73 9.58 19.15 11.06
CA SER A 73 10.46 20.32 11.06
C SER A 73 11.91 19.93 10.76
N ARG A 74 12.36 18.80 11.32
CA ARG A 74 13.68 18.26 11.05
C ARG A 74 13.86 17.81 9.61
N ALA A 75 12.94 16.98 9.08
CA ALA A 75 12.97 16.50 7.69
C ALA A 75 13.08 17.66 6.68
N ARG A 76 12.37 18.75 6.95
CA ARG A 76 12.40 19.96 6.12
C ARG A 76 13.76 20.67 6.16
N ALA A 77 14.46 20.64 7.29
CA ALA A 77 15.77 21.28 7.47
C ALA A 77 16.93 20.51 6.81
N ILE A 78 16.87 19.18 6.76
CA ILE A 78 17.95 18.32 6.19
C ILE A 78 17.91 18.18 4.67
N GLY A 79 16.88 18.70 4.00
CA GLY A 79 16.80 18.74 2.54
C GLY A 79 15.89 17.68 1.92
N TYR A 80 15.20 18.10 0.86
CA TYR A 80 14.04 17.44 0.27
C TYR A 80 14.38 16.76 -1.06
N GLU A 81 14.89 15.53 -1.07
CA GLU A 81 14.99 14.76 -2.33
C GLU A 81 14.77 13.25 -2.15
N ASN A 82 13.90 12.85 -1.22
CA ASN A 82 13.59 11.45 -1.00
C ASN A 82 12.11 11.15 -1.25
N LYS A 83 11.86 10.20 -2.14
CA LYS A 83 10.50 9.80 -2.51
C LYS A 83 9.66 9.23 -1.36
N LEU A 84 10.24 8.59 -0.34
CA LEU A 84 9.48 8.06 0.80
C LEU A 84 8.94 9.19 1.67
N TRP A 85 9.74 10.23 1.87
CA TRP A 85 9.30 11.44 2.56
C TRP A 85 8.22 12.16 1.77
N VAL A 86 8.46 12.42 0.48
CA VAL A 86 7.49 13.14 -0.36
C VAL A 86 6.17 12.37 -0.49
N ASP A 87 6.21 11.05 -0.68
CA ASP A 87 5.02 10.17 -0.65
C ASP A 87 4.28 10.27 0.68
N HIS A 88 5.01 10.24 1.79
CA HIS A 88 4.44 10.36 3.12
C HIS A 88 3.73 11.71 3.31
N GLU A 89 4.40 12.82 3.00
CA GLU A 89 3.83 14.17 3.14
C GLU A 89 2.58 14.32 2.26
N ILE A 90 2.62 13.85 1.00
CA ILE A 90 1.44 13.82 0.11
C ILE A 90 0.28 13.07 0.74
N LYS A 91 0.52 11.86 1.26
CA LYS A 91 -0.52 11.05 1.92
C LYS A 91 -1.11 11.81 3.10
N SER A 92 -0.28 12.36 3.98
CA SER A 92 -0.72 13.17 5.13
C SER A 92 -1.60 14.34 4.69
N CYS A 93 -1.21 15.07 3.64
CA CYS A 93 -1.97 16.22 3.13
C CYS A 93 -3.27 15.83 2.41
N LEU A 94 -3.30 14.72 1.66
CA LEU A 94 -4.49 14.24 0.96
C LEU A 94 -5.56 13.66 1.90
N ILE A 95 -5.14 13.17 3.07
CA ILE A 95 -5.98 12.37 3.98
C ILE A 95 -6.33 13.12 5.27
N ALA A 96 -5.52 14.10 5.71
CA ALA A 96 -5.85 14.92 6.87
C ALA A 96 -7.19 15.65 6.68
N LYS A 97 -8.00 15.65 7.74
CA LYS A 97 -9.28 16.39 7.80
C LYS A 97 -9.07 17.89 7.98
N GLU A 98 -7.94 18.29 8.55
CA GLU A 98 -7.59 19.68 8.81
C GLU A 98 -6.50 20.15 7.83
N ASN A 99 -6.64 21.38 7.36
CA ASN A 99 -5.71 22.04 6.44
C ASN A 99 -4.34 22.20 7.12
N LYS A 100 -3.49 21.19 7.04
CA LYS A 100 -2.05 21.44 7.01
C LYS A 100 -1.80 22.31 5.78
N ASN A 101 -1.11 23.44 5.95
CA ASN A 101 -0.58 24.23 4.83
C ASN A 101 0.40 23.34 4.06
N CYS A 102 -0.13 22.59 3.12
CA CYS A 102 0.60 21.68 2.26
C CYS A 102 0.53 22.24 0.84
N ASP A 103 1.68 22.54 0.26
CA ASP A 103 1.79 22.77 -1.18
C ASP A 103 1.77 21.40 -1.88
N LEU A 104 0.57 20.84 -2.00
CA LEU A 104 0.37 19.50 -2.53
C LEU A 104 0.75 19.41 -4.01
N GLU A 105 0.57 20.48 -4.77
CA GLU A 105 0.96 20.55 -6.17
C GLU A 105 2.50 20.47 -6.31
N LEU A 106 3.24 21.22 -5.49
CA LEU A 106 4.69 21.14 -5.44
C LEU A 106 5.18 19.73 -5.07
N LEU A 107 4.61 19.12 -4.04
CA LEU A 107 5.00 17.77 -3.60
C LEU A 107 4.72 16.72 -4.68
N ILE A 108 3.56 16.77 -5.33
CA ILE A 108 3.21 15.85 -6.42
C ILE A 108 4.16 16.05 -7.61
N SER A 109 4.48 17.30 -7.97
CA SER A 109 5.45 17.62 -9.01
C SER A 109 6.85 17.06 -8.68
N GLN A 110 7.28 17.21 -7.44
CA GLN A 110 8.55 16.65 -6.96
C GLN A 110 8.56 15.12 -7.03
N LEU A 111 7.49 14.44 -6.59
CA LEU A 111 7.43 12.98 -6.65
C LEU A 111 7.42 12.47 -8.10
N LYS A 112 6.75 13.17 -9.02
CA LYS A 112 6.80 12.87 -10.46
C LYS A 112 8.23 12.98 -11.03
N LYS A 113 9.05 13.92 -10.54
CA LYS A 113 10.46 14.04 -10.92
C LYS A 113 11.30 12.88 -10.35
N LEU A 114 11.04 12.48 -9.11
CA LEU A 114 11.78 11.43 -8.42
C LEU A 114 11.44 10.00 -8.88
N ASP A 115 10.23 9.77 -9.41
CA ASP A 115 9.79 8.44 -9.86
C ASP A 115 8.76 8.53 -11.01
N SER A 116 9.19 9.09 -12.16
CA SER A 116 8.33 9.36 -13.33
C SER A 116 7.73 8.12 -13.99
N GLU A 117 8.35 6.95 -13.82
CA GLU A 117 7.88 5.68 -14.35
C GLU A 117 6.82 5.02 -13.46
N ASN A 118 6.64 5.51 -12.22
CA ASN A 118 5.64 5.00 -11.29
C ASN A 118 4.28 5.66 -11.55
N ALA A 119 3.19 4.88 -11.52
CA ALA A 119 1.82 5.39 -11.63
C ALA A 119 1.37 6.21 -10.42
N LEU A 120 1.88 5.91 -9.22
CA LEU A 120 1.40 6.50 -7.96
C LEU A 120 1.36 8.05 -7.94
N PRO A 121 2.39 8.79 -8.41
CA PRO A 121 2.37 10.25 -8.36
C PRO A 121 1.31 10.87 -9.28
N TYR A 122 0.98 10.19 -10.38
CA TYR A 122 -0.11 10.59 -11.28
C TYR A 122 -1.48 10.29 -10.66
N VAL A 123 -1.62 9.18 -9.92
CA VAL A 123 -2.82 8.91 -9.10
C VAL A 123 -3.02 10.01 -8.06
N TYR A 124 -1.97 10.45 -7.35
CA TYR A 124 -2.09 11.58 -6.42
C TYR A 124 -2.53 12.88 -7.09
N SER A 125 -1.97 13.16 -8.27
CA SER A 125 -2.37 14.29 -9.09
C SER A 125 -3.86 14.24 -9.45
N ALA A 126 -4.35 13.08 -9.92
CA ALA A 126 -5.75 12.91 -10.24
C ALA A 126 -6.67 13.07 -9.02
N LEU A 127 -6.29 12.52 -7.87
CA LEU A 127 -7.06 12.66 -6.62
C LEU A 127 -7.11 14.12 -6.14
N PHE A 128 -6.00 14.85 -6.24
CA PHE A 128 -5.94 16.27 -5.92
C PHE A 128 -6.86 17.09 -6.82
N ARG A 129 -6.76 16.90 -8.14
CA ARG A 129 -7.59 17.59 -9.13
C ARG A 129 -9.08 17.25 -9.00
N ALA A 130 -9.40 15.99 -8.73
CA ALA A 130 -10.77 15.56 -8.45
C ALA A 130 -11.34 16.24 -7.19
N LYS A 131 -10.54 16.42 -6.12
CA LYS A 131 -10.94 17.17 -4.92
C LYS A 131 -11.30 18.63 -5.26
N ASN A 132 -10.62 19.22 -6.23
CA ASN A 132 -10.88 20.58 -6.74
C ASN A 132 -11.93 20.63 -7.88
N ARG A 133 -12.59 19.51 -8.19
CA ARG A 133 -13.59 19.38 -9.27
C ARG A 133 -13.04 19.65 -10.68
N GLU A 134 -11.74 19.52 -10.87
CA GLU A 134 -11.06 19.64 -12.17
C GLU A 134 -11.11 18.31 -12.94
N TRP A 135 -12.31 17.84 -13.27
CA TRP A 135 -12.53 16.46 -13.77
C TRP A 135 -11.74 16.12 -15.04
N SER A 136 -11.64 17.02 -16.01
CA SER A 136 -10.89 16.77 -17.24
C SER A 136 -9.39 16.59 -16.99
N LEU A 137 -8.82 17.40 -16.09
CA LEU A 137 -7.41 17.30 -15.73
C LEU A 137 -7.15 16.07 -14.84
N ALA A 138 -8.10 15.71 -13.97
CA ALA A 138 -8.04 14.48 -13.19
C ALA A 138 -8.04 13.23 -14.09
N LEU A 139 -8.89 13.19 -15.12
CA LEU A 139 -8.89 12.12 -16.11
C LEU A 139 -7.55 12.03 -16.84
N ALA A 140 -7.04 13.16 -17.35
CA ALA A 140 -5.75 13.19 -18.06
C ALA A 140 -4.57 12.70 -17.18
N ASP A 141 -4.61 12.98 -15.88
CA ASP A 141 -3.62 12.44 -14.94
C ASP A 141 -3.80 10.94 -14.69
N LEU A 142 -5.04 10.41 -14.62
CA LEU A 142 -5.25 8.96 -14.55
C LEU A 142 -4.87 8.22 -15.83
N GLU A 143 -5.11 8.80 -17.00
CA GLU A 143 -4.65 8.22 -18.28
C GLU A 143 -3.12 8.12 -18.28
N LYS A 144 -2.43 9.17 -17.83
CA LYS A 144 -0.98 9.14 -17.63
C LYS A 144 -0.57 8.08 -16.60
N ALA A 145 -1.34 7.85 -15.55
CA ALA A 145 -1.08 6.81 -14.56
C ALA A 145 -1.22 5.41 -15.17
N ALA A 146 -2.32 5.15 -15.89
CA ALA A 146 -2.63 3.88 -16.53
C ALA A 146 -1.61 3.50 -17.61
N SER A 147 -0.96 4.48 -18.25
CA SER A 147 0.10 4.25 -19.24
C SER A 147 1.49 3.93 -18.66
N ARG A 148 1.65 3.96 -17.32
CA ARG A 148 2.95 3.68 -16.68
C ARG A 148 3.26 2.19 -16.65
N LYS A 149 4.55 1.89 -16.48
CA LYS A 149 5.08 0.52 -16.49
C LYS A 149 5.01 -0.18 -15.14
N LYS A 150 4.84 0.56 -14.04
CA LYS A 150 4.84 0.01 -12.69
C LYS A 150 3.90 0.76 -11.75
N TYR A 151 3.45 0.08 -10.70
CA TYR A 151 2.76 0.69 -9.57
C TYR A 151 3.44 0.29 -8.26
N ASP A 152 4.18 1.21 -7.67
CA ASP A 152 4.88 1.00 -6.39
C ASP A 152 4.38 2.01 -5.35
N ASP A 153 3.68 1.53 -4.32
CA ASP A 153 3.18 2.34 -3.21
C ASP A 153 4.20 2.62 -2.11
N TYR A 154 5.44 2.21 -2.35
CA TYR A 154 6.62 2.33 -1.51
C TYR A 154 6.52 1.58 -0.18
N TYR A 155 5.56 0.67 -0.02
CA TYR A 155 5.41 -0.11 1.21
C TYR A 155 6.67 -0.89 1.55
N PHE A 156 7.23 -1.67 0.61
CA PHE A 156 8.42 -2.47 0.89
C PHE A 156 9.71 -1.63 1.03
N LYS A 157 9.74 -0.42 0.47
CA LYS A 157 10.83 0.53 0.72
C LYS A 157 10.77 1.11 2.14
N ARG A 158 9.58 1.41 2.66
CA ARG A 158 9.39 1.77 4.08
C ARG A 158 9.79 0.62 5.00
N PHE A 159 9.36 -0.60 4.68
CA PHE A 159 9.78 -1.80 5.39
C PHE A 159 11.31 -1.94 5.43
N SER A 160 12.00 -1.79 4.29
CA SER A 160 13.46 -1.88 4.23
C SER A 160 14.14 -0.83 5.10
N LEU A 161 13.66 0.41 5.07
CA LEU A 161 14.17 1.51 5.90
C LEU A 161 14.02 1.20 7.40
N LEU A 162 12.84 0.73 7.81
CA LEU A 162 12.56 0.39 9.20
C LEU A 162 13.40 -0.81 9.67
N LEU A 163 13.61 -1.79 8.78
CA LEU A 163 14.45 -2.95 9.06
C LEU A 163 15.90 -2.54 9.34
N GLU A 164 16.45 -1.63 8.53
CA GLU A 164 17.79 -1.09 8.72
C GLU A 164 17.91 -0.33 10.04
N VAL A 165 16.96 0.55 10.32
CA VAL A 165 16.94 1.32 11.57
C VAL A 165 16.87 0.40 12.79
N LEU A 166 16.00 -0.61 12.79
CA LEU A 166 15.88 -1.55 13.91
C LEU A 166 17.17 -2.38 14.09
N LYS A 167 17.79 -2.83 12.99
CA LYS A 167 19.09 -3.54 13.03
C LYS A 167 20.18 -2.70 13.69
N ASN A 168 20.17 -1.40 13.46
CA ASN A 168 21.14 -0.46 14.02
C ASN A 168 20.82 -0.03 15.46
N SER A 169 19.72 -0.52 16.07
CA SER A 169 19.19 -0.02 17.35
C SER A 169 19.16 -1.04 18.50
N ASP A 170 20.07 -2.00 18.55
CA ASP A 170 20.08 -3.11 19.55
C ASP A 170 18.71 -3.84 19.67
N PHE A 171 17.87 -3.76 18.63
CA PHE A 171 16.55 -4.37 18.63
C PHE A 171 16.68 -5.90 18.47
N PRO A 172 15.89 -6.72 19.18
CA PRO A 172 16.08 -8.17 19.12
C PRO A 172 15.90 -8.72 17.70
N THR A 173 16.91 -9.46 17.24
CA THR A 173 17.05 -9.91 15.84
C THR A 173 15.90 -10.77 15.35
N GLU A 174 15.28 -11.53 16.26
CA GLU A 174 14.16 -12.42 16.02
C GLU A 174 12.85 -11.66 15.68
N TYR A 175 12.72 -10.40 16.09
CA TYR A 175 11.52 -9.58 15.89
C TYR A 175 11.65 -8.54 14.77
N LEU A 176 12.86 -8.35 14.21
CA LEU A 176 13.16 -7.29 13.24
C LEU A 176 12.17 -7.21 12.08
N HIS A 177 11.93 -8.32 11.40
CA HIS A 177 11.06 -8.36 10.22
C HIS A 177 9.60 -8.11 10.57
N THR A 178 9.09 -8.75 11.64
CA THR A 178 7.71 -8.58 12.09
C THR A 178 7.44 -7.14 12.53
N ALA A 179 8.35 -6.54 13.30
CA ALA A 179 8.26 -5.14 13.72
C ALA A 179 8.30 -4.19 12.50
N SER A 180 9.18 -4.44 11.54
CA SER A 180 9.28 -3.63 10.32
C SER A 180 8.00 -3.67 9.48
N ILE A 181 7.39 -4.85 9.32
CA ILE A 181 6.10 -5.02 8.62
C ILE A 181 5.00 -4.22 9.31
N LYS A 182 4.88 -4.38 10.63
CA LYS A 182 3.88 -3.69 11.46
C LYS A 182 4.00 -2.17 11.37
N LEU A 183 5.22 -1.65 11.51
CA LEU A 183 5.49 -0.21 11.48
C LEU A 183 5.34 0.40 10.07
N ALA A 184 5.57 -0.36 9.00
CA ALA A 184 5.45 0.12 7.62
C ALA A 184 4.00 0.27 7.12
N HIS A 185 3.02 -0.28 7.85
CA HIS A 185 1.63 -0.44 7.40
C HIS A 185 0.82 0.87 7.33
N TYR A 186 1.31 1.95 7.94
CA TYR A 186 0.59 3.21 8.00
C TYR A 186 0.21 3.76 6.61
N MET A 187 -1.03 4.22 6.46
CA MET A 187 -1.58 4.90 5.27
C MET A 187 -1.54 4.13 3.95
N VAL A 188 -1.31 2.82 3.96
CA VAL A 188 -1.33 2.01 2.73
C VAL A 188 -2.70 2.05 2.06
N VAL A 189 -3.78 1.90 2.82
CA VAL A 189 -5.14 1.68 2.30
C VAL A 189 -5.81 2.96 1.74
N GLN A 190 -5.43 4.13 2.25
CA GLN A 190 -6.26 5.33 2.12
C GLN A 190 -6.27 5.91 0.69
N PRO A 191 -5.13 5.98 -0.03
CA PRO A 191 -5.12 6.36 -1.44
C PRO A 191 -5.97 5.45 -2.32
N TYR A 192 -5.91 4.13 -2.09
CA TYR A 192 -6.69 3.16 -2.85
C TYR A 192 -8.19 3.35 -2.63
N LYS A 193 -8.62 3.60 -1.39
CA LYS A 193 -10.03 3.90 -1.11
C LYS A 193 -10.52 5.10 -1.92
N LYS A 194 -9.80 6.23 -1.86
CA LYS A 194 -10.15 7.44 -2.63
C LYS A 194 -10.17 7.18 -4.14
N LEU A 195 -9.22 6.38 -4.65
CA LEU A 195 -9.17 5.99 -6.05
C LEU A 195 -10.38 5.14 -6.46
N MET A 196 -10.75 4.14 -5.66
CA MET A 196 -11.94 3.31 -5.89
C MET A 196 -13.21 4.16 -5.90
N ASP A 197 -13.37 5.08 -4.94
CA ASP A 197 -14.52 5.99 -4.88
C ASP A 197 -14.59 6.88 -6.14
N LEU A 198 -13.46 7.46 -6.56
CA LEU A 198 -13.37 8.27 -7.78
C LEU A 198 -13.75 7.47 -9.03
N CYS A 199 -13.14 6.30 -9.22
CA CYS A 199 -13.39 5.45 -10.38
C CYS A 199 -14.83 4.94 -10.43
N ASN A 200 -15.38 4.48 -9.31
CA ASN A 200 -16.77 4.00 -9.25
C ASN A 200 -17.77 5.11 -9.58
N ALA A 201 -17.53 6.34 -9.11
CA ALA A 201 -18.38 7.47 -9.42
C ALA A 201 -18.28 7.88 -10.90
N GLN A 202 -17.08 8.07 -11.42
CA GLN A 202 -16.87 8.67 -12.74
C GLN A 202 -17.05 7.68 -13.89
N ALA A 203 -16.73 6.38 -13.71
CA ALA A 203 -16.91 5.36 -14.74
C ALA A 203 -18.38 5.13 -15.13
N LYS A 204 -19.33 5.51 -14.27
CA LYS A 204 -20.77 5.49 -14.56
C LYS A 204 -21.21 6.62 -15.47
N LEU A 205 -20.43 7.70 -15.50
CA LEU A 205 -20.79 8.95 -16.17
C LEU A 205 -20.07 9.11 -17.52
N SER A 206 -18.90 8.48 -17.69
CA SER A 206 -18.08 8.65 -18.88
C SER A 206 -17.38 7.36 -19.29
N ARG A 207 -17.40 7.10 -20.61
CA ARG A 207 -16.69 5.97 -21.22
C ARG A 207 -15.17 6.09 -21.05
N ASP A 208 -14.62 7.29 -21.14
CA ASP A 208 -13.17 7.49 -21.02
C ASP A 208 -12.69 7.22 -19.60
N TRP A 209 -13.47 7.65 -18.61
CA TRP A 209 -13.26 7.29 -17.21
C TRP A 209 -13.35 5.78 -16.98
N LYS A 210 -14.35 5.12 -17.56
CA LYS A 210 -14.50 3.66 -17.49
C LYS A 210 -13.27 2.94 -18.06
N VAL A 211 -12.84 3.30 -19.27
CA VAL A 211 -11.67 2.69 -19.94
C VAL A 211 -10.41 2.93 -19.12
N THR A 212 -10.18 4.17 -18.67
CA THR A 212 -9.01 4.54 -17.87
C THR A 212 -8.96 3.78 -16.54
N CYS A 213 -10.08 3.67 -15.85
CA CYS A 213 -10.16 2.92 -14.58
C CYS A 213 -9.94 1.41 -14.78
N ILE A 214 -10.37 0.84 -15.91
CA ILE A 214 -10.05 -0.54 -16.27
C ILE A 214 -8.54 -0.70 -16.48
N GLN A 215 -7.93 0.15 -17.32
CA GLN A 215 -6.50 0.09 -17.63
C GLN A 215 -5.62 0.29 -16.39
N LEU A 216 -5.98 1.24 -15.52
CA LEU A 216 -5.30 1.43 -14.25
C LEU A 216 -5.48 0.21 -13.33
N GLY A 217 -6.66 -0.39 -13.35
CA GLY A 217 -6.94 -1.62 -12.62
C GLY A 217 -6.13 -2.82 -13.12
N GLU A 218 -5.91 -2.94 -14.43
CA GLU A 218 -5.03 -3.93 -15.04
C GLU A 218 -3.57 -3.71 -14.62
N LEU A 219 -3.09 -2.46 -14.63
CA LEU A 219 -1.75 -2.11 -14.15
C LEU A 219 -1.54 -2.47 -12.68
N LEU A 220 -2.51 -2.16 -11.82
CA LEU A 220 -2.47 -2.50 -10.38
C LEU A 220 -2.47 -4.02 -10.16
N GLU A 221 -3.24 -4.75 -10.96
CA GLU A 221 -3.29 -6.21 -10.92
C GLU A 221 -1.93 -6.84 -11.26
N SER A 222 -1.30 -6.42 -12.36
CA SER A 222 -0.06 -7.05 -12.83
C SER A 222 1.20 -6.50 -12.17
N GLU A 223 1.26 -5.19 -11.94
CA GLU A 223 2.48 -4.49 -11.51
C GLU A 223 2.40 -3.90 -10.10
N GLY A 224 1.31 -4.14 -9.37
CA GLY A 224 1.17 -3.72 -7.97
C GLY A 224 2.15 -4.46 -7.06
N THR A 225 2.94 -3.71 -6.27
CA THR A 225 3.98 -4.26 -5.40
C THR A 225 3.47 -5.06 -4.21
N ILE A 226 2.24 -4.82 -3.74
CA ILE A 226 1.61 -5.54 -2.62
C ILE A 226 0.32 -6.23 -3.07
N PHE A 227 -0.04 -7.31 -2.40
CA PHE A 227 -1.26 -8.05 -2.69
C PHE A 227 -2.52 -7.18 -2.64
N TYR A 228 -2.56 -6.24 -1.68
CA TYR A 228 -3.68 -5.29 -1.57
C TYR A 228 -3.85 -4.44 -2.84
N ALA A 229 -2.76 -3.99 -3.46
CA ALA A 229 -2.77 -3.24 -4.70
C ALA A 229 -3.37 -4.08 -5.84
N ASN A 230 -2.94 -5.34 -5.94
CA ASN A 230 -3.47 -6.26 -6.95
C ASN A 230 -4.98 -6.49 -6.77
N MET A 231 -5.44 -6.66 -5.52
CA MET A 231 -6.86 -6.81 -5.20
C MET A 231 -7.68 -5.56 -5.50
N VAL A 232 -7.11 -4.36 -5.27
CA VAL A 232 -7.72 -3.10 -5.67
C VAL A 232 -7.81 -3.01 -7.20
N GLY A 233 -6.78 -3.47 -7.92
CA GLY A 233 -6.80 -3.55 -9.39
C GLY A 233 -8.03 -4.31 -9.92
N PHE A 234 -8.27 -5.51 -9.40
CA PHE A 234 -9.48 -6.27 -9.72
C PHE A 234 -10.78 -5.55 -9.33
N ALA A 235 -10.80 -4.86 -8.19
CA ALA A 235 -11.97 -4.11 -7.74
C ALA A 235 -12.29 -2.96 -8.71
N LEU A 236 -11.29 -2.19 -9.16
CA LEU A 236 -11.47 -1.10 -10.12
C LEU A 236 -12.05 -1.62 -11.45
N GLN A 237 -11.46 -2.70 -11.99
CA GLN A 237 -11.96 -3.33 -13.21
C GLN A 237 -13.41 -3.80 -13.04
N ARG A 238 -13.72 -4.50 -11.93
CA ARG A 238 -15.06 -5.01 -11.65
C ARG A 238 -16.12 -3.92 -11.62
N GLU A 239 -15.89 -2.86 -10.84
CA GLU A 239 -16.85 -1.77 -10.67
C GLU A 239 -17.04 -0.97 -11.97
N ALA A 240 -15.98 -0.80 -12.77
CA ALA A 240 -16.07 -0.12 -14.06
C ALA A 240 -16.85 -0.96 -15.10
N LEU A 241 -16.64 -2.29 -15.13
CA LEU A 241 -17.31 -3.21 -16.06
C LEU A 241 -18.76 -3.50 -15.67
N SER A 242 -19.11 -3.48 -14.38
CA SER A 242 -20.48 -3.78 -13.92
C SER A 242 -21.54 -2.79 -14.37
N ASN A 243 -21.13 -1.64 -14.92
CA ASN A 243 -22.04 -0.60 -15.39
C ASN A 243 -22.50 -0.80 -16.85
N ASP A 244 -22.10 -1.90 -17.53
CA ASP A 244 -22.44 -2.16 -18.94
C ASP A 244 -22.65 -3.65 -19.21
N GLU A 245 -23.85 -4.02 -19.67
CA GLU A 245 -24.22 -5.42 -19.96
C GLU A 245 -23.34 -6.05 -21.06
N LYS A 246 -22.77 -5.23 -21.96
CA LYS A 246 -21.90 -5.71 -23.04
C LYS A 246 -20.57 -6.26 -22.53
N ASP A 247 -20.17 -5.90 -21.31
CA ASP A 247 -18.90 -6.30 -20.71
C ASP A 247 -18.98 -7.59 -19.87
N THR A 248 -20.12 -8.29 -19.89
CA THR A 248 -20.37 -9.49 -19.08
C THR A 248 -19.24 -10.53 -19.15
N LYS A 249 -18.69 -10.80 -20.34
CA LYS A 249 -17.58 -11.77 -20.49
C LYS A 249 -16.31 -11.30 -19.77
N LYS A 250 -15.94 -10.03 -19.90
CA LYS A 250 -14.77 -9.45 -19.21
C LYS A 250 -15.00 -9.45 -17.70
N LEU A 251 -16.20 -9.07 -17.25
CA LEU A 251 -16.57 -9.07 -15.84
C LEU A 251 -16.47 -10.46 -15.21
N VAL A 252 -16.91 -11.51 -15.91
CA VAL A 252 -16.77 -12.91 -15.44
C VAL A 252 -15.30 -13.29 -15.30
N LYS A 253 -14.46 -12.95 -16.28
CA LYS A 253 -13.02 -13.21 -16.23
C LYS A 253 -12.37 -12.51 -15.03
N VAL A 254 -12.57 -11.20 -14.86
CA VAL A 254 -12.03 -10.41 -13.73
C VAL A 254 -12.42 -11.01 -12.38
N LYS A 255 -13.67 -11.48 -12.23
CA LYS A 255 -14.12 -12.15 -11.00
C LYS A 255 -13.42 -13.50 -10.77
N ALA A 256 -13.23 -14.29 -11.82
CA ALA A 256 -12.55 -15.58 -11.74
C ALA A 256 -11.06 -15.40 -11.40
N ASP A 257 -10.38 -14.48 -12.07
CA ASP A 257 -8.95 -14.20 -11.86
C ASP A 257 -8.70 -13.66 -10.44
N ARG A 258 -9.58 -12.78 -9.93
CA ARG A 258 -9.55 -12.34 -8.52
C ARG A 258 -9.68 -13.50 -7.55
N GLU A 259 -10.63 -14.41 -7.79
CA GLU A 259 -10.84 -15.56 -6.91
C GLU A 259 -9.64 -16.51 -6.96
N ALA A 260 -9.10 -16.77 -8.14
CA ALA A 260 -7.90 -17.58 -8.31
C ALA A 260 -6.70 -16.99 -7.56
N LEU A 261 -6.48 -15.67 -7.64
CA LEU A 261 -5.42 -14.98 -6.89
C LEU A 261 -5.65 -15.08 -5.37
N ASN A 262 -6.88 -14.92 -4.91
CA ASN A 262 -7.23 -15.04 -3.49
C ASN A 262 -6.97 -16.46 -2.96
N GLN A 263 -7.42 -17.50 -3.68
CA GLN A 263 -7.17 -18.89 -3.30
C GLN A 263 -5.68 -19.23 -3.34
N TRP A 264 -4.95 -18.76 -4.35
CA TRP A 264 -3.50 -18.90 -4.41
C TRP A 264 -2.83 -18.32 -3.15
N ARG A 265 -3.23 -17.12 -2.71
CA ARG A 265 -2.67 -16.53 -1.49
C ARG A 265 -3.02 -17.31 -0.23
N ILE A 266 -4.27 -17.78 -0.08
CA ILE A 266 -4.69 -18.60 1.06
C ILE A 266 -3.83 -19.85 1.16
N ASN A 267 -3.65 -20.56 0.04
CA ASN A 267 -2.82 -21.75 -0.02
C ASN A 267 -1.35 -21.43 0.28
N ALA A 268 -0.82 -20.32 -0.24
CA ALA A 268 0.53 -19.89 0.02
C ALA A 268 0.78 -19.63 1.51
N VAL A 269 -0.15 -18.98 2.22
CA VAL A 269 -0.05 -18.74 3.67
C VAL A 269 -0.08 -20.04 4.48
N GLN A 270 -0.84 -21.04 4.03
CA GLN A 270 -0.86 -22.36 4.68
C GLN A 270 0.46 -23.11 4.54
N ILE A 271 1.16 -22.94 3.41
CA ILE A 271 2.47 -23.56 3.14
C ILE A 271 3.61 -22.76 3.77
N LEU A 272 3.51 -21.43 3.74
CA LEU A 272 4.54 -20.49 4.18
C LEU A 272 4.09 -19.75 5.44
N ASP A 273 4.33 -20.38 6.59
CA ASP A 273 3.90 -19.90 7.92
C ASP A 273 4.54 -18.57 8.37
N PHE A 274 5.50 -18.03 7.61
CA PHE A 274 6.14 -16.74 7.82
C PHE A 274 5.51 -15.58 7.04
N ILE A 275 4.59 -15.81 6.09
CA ILE A 275 3.96 -14.73 5.31
C ILE A 275 3.18 -13.77 6.22
N GLU A 276 2.50 -14.29 7.25
CA GLU A 276 1.76 -13.49 8.22
C GLU A 276 2.64 -12.91 9.34
N ALA A 277 3.96 -12.97 9.18
CA ALA A 277 4.94 -12.50 10.16
C ALA A 277 4.80 -13.12 11.57
N LYS A 278 4.18 -14.31 11.65
CA LYS A 278 4.09 -15.13 12.87
C LYS A 278 5.40 -15.81 13.21
N LYS A 279 6.22 -16.08 12.19
CA LYS A 279 7.57 -16.64 12.28
C LYS A 279 8.51 -15.88 11.35
N LYS A 280 9.81 -15.93 11.65
CA LYS A 280 10.84 -15.40 10.76
C LYS A 280 10.94 -16.30 9.52
N GLY A 281 10.79 -15.69 8.34
CA GLY A 281 11.06 -16.33 7.05
C GLY A 281 12.55 -16.31 6.68
N PRO A 282 12.94 -16.95 5.55
CA PRO A 282 14.29 -16.85 5.04
C PRO A 282 14.62 -15.41 4.61
N ASP A 283 15.86 -14.95 4.81
CA ASP A 283 16.25 -13.59 4.46
C ASP A 283 16.08 -13.30 2.94
N SER A 284 16.19 -14.33 2.08
CA SER A 284 15.92 -14.23 0.64
C SER A 284 14.47 -13.86 0.33
N TYR A 285 13.50 -14.30 1.13
CA TYR A 285 12.10 -13.89 0.95
C TYR A 285 11.92 -12.40 1.19
N TYR A 286 12.51 -11.85 2.25
CA TYR A 286 12.43 -10.42 2.55
C TYR A 286 13.19 -9.57 1.52
N ALA A 287 14.31 -10.07 0.99
CA ALA A 287 14.99 -9.42 -0.13
C ALA A 287 14.13 -9.39 -1.39
N ASP A 288 13.43 -10.48 -1.71
CA ASP A 288 12.51 -10.54 -2.84
C ASP A 288 11.30 -9.62 -2.64
N LEU A 289 10.77 -9.46 -1.42
CA LEU A 289 9.70 -8.49 -1.14
C LEU A 289 10.12 -7.06 -1.52
N ILE A 290 11.35 -6.68 -1.18
CA ILE A 290 11.89 -5.35 -1.46
C ILE A 290 12.10 -5.13 -2.96
N ASN A 291 12.60 -6.13 -3.67
CA ASN A 291 13.04 -5.98 -5.06
C ASN A 291 11.95 -6.31 -6.09
N LEU A 292 11.08 -7.26 -5.78
CA LEU A 292 10.16 -7.89 -6.74
C LEU A 292 8.68 -7.79 -6.30
N GLY A 293 8.40 -7.35 -5.08
CA GLY A 293 7.05 -7.26 -4.52
C GLY A 293 6.52 -8.57 -3.94
N GLU A 294 5.35 -8.49 -3.29
CA GLU A 294 4.76 -9.57 -2.48
C GLU A 294 4.52 -10.83 -3.30
N ARG A 295 3.89 -10.68 -4.46
CA ARG A 295 3.52 -11.81 -5.29
C ARG A 295 4.74 -12.64 -5.71
N LYS A 296 5.78 -11.96 -6.21
CA LYS A 296 6.96 -12.67 -6.74
C LYS A 296 7.80 -13.30 -5.63
N ALA A 297 7.91 -12.63 -4.48
CA ALA A 297 8.58 -13.18 -3.31
C ALA A 297 7.91 -14.48 -2.83
N ILE A 298 6.57 -14.51 -2.80
CA ILE A 298 5.81 -15.71 -2.43
C ILE A 298 6.03 -16.82 -3.47
N GLU A 299 5.95 -16.51 -4.77
CA GLU A 299 6.21 -17.49 -5.83
C GLU A 299 7.60 -18.13 -5.72
N ASN A 300 8.63 -17.32 -5.47
CA ASN A 300 10.00 -17.78 -5.30
C ASN A 300 10.14 -18.64 -4.03
N ALA A 301 9.54 -18.22 -2.93
CA ALA A 301 9.55 -18.99 -1.68
C ALA A 301 8.88 -20.36 -1.82
N LEU A 302 7.73 -20.44 -2.53
CA LEU A 302 7.06 -21.71 -2.80
C LEU A 302 7.93 -22.66 -3.63
N LYS A 303 8.61 -22.15 -4.67
CA LYS A 303 9.53 -22.96 -5.50
C LYS A 303 10.68 -23.56 -4.70
N LEU A 304 11.21 -22.80 -3.73
CA LEU A 304 12.29 -23.29 -2.86
C LEU A 304 11.85 -24.45 -1.97
N ILE A 305 10.57 -24.50 -1.56
CA ILE A 305 10.03 -25.62 -0.79
C ILE A 305 9.84 -26.84 -1.69
N THR A 306 9.22 -26.67 -2.86
CA THR A 306 8.98 -27.77 -3.81
C THR A 306 10.29 -28.43 -4.26
N ASN A 307 11.35 -27.64 -4.50
CA ASN A 307 12.65 -28.18 -4.89
C ASN A 307 13.40 -28.90 -3.76
N LYS A 308 13.00 -28.69 -2.50
CA LYS A 308 13.60 -29.36 -1.33
C LYS A 308 12.90 -30.68 -0.96
N GLY A 309 11.85 -31.08 -1.69
CA GLY A 309 11.14 -32.34 -1.45
C GLY A 309 10.39 -32.41 -0.11
N LEU A 310 9.98 -31.24 0.40
CA LEU A 310 9.08 -31.10 1.56
C LEU A 310 7.63 -31.01 1.09
#